data_AF-A0A7W1F322-F1
#
_entry.id   AF-A0A7W1F322-F1
#
_cell.length_a   1.000
_cell.length_b   1.000
_cell.length_c   1.000
_cell.angle_alpha   90.00
_cell.angle_beta   90.00
_cell.angle_gamma   90.00
#
_symmetry.space_group_name_H-M   'P 1'
#
loop_
_entity.id
_entity.type
_entity.pdbx_description
1 polymer ?
#
loop_
_entity_poly.entity_id
_entity_poly.type
_entity_poly.pdbx_seq_one_letter_code
_entity_poly.pdbx_strand_id
1 'polypeptide(L)'
;MNGFAVERILARRDHGLTVDDAAVLRRMADYLDRNSLKIVWDDGARGAALEIHVSDDAVRYALTVAEMRQLWQGLRSGSAVDWSALRRVPRQ
;
A
#
# COMPACT_ATOMS: atom_id res chain seq x y z
N MET A 1 -10.81 5.51 6.05
CA MET A 1 -9.64 6.37 5.80
C MET A 1 -8.40 5.55 6.12
N ASN A 2 -7.49 5.42 5.17
CA ASN A 2 -6.29 4.58 5.27
C ASN A 2 -5.22 5.17 6.20
N GLY A 3 -5.32 6.46 6.56
CA GLY A 3 -4.39 7.15 7.44
C GLY A 3 -4.14 6.42 8.77
N PHE A 4 -5.19 5.96 9.46
CA PHE A 4 -5.05 5.23 10.72
C PHE A 4 -4.27 3.91 10.55
N ALA A 5 -4.49 3.18 9.45
CA ALA A 5 -3.75 1.95 9.18
C ALA A 5 -2.26 2.24 8.94
N VAL A 6 -1.94 3.29 8.20
CA VAL A 6 -0.55 3.73 8.00
C VAL A 6 0.09 4.19 9.30
N GLU A 7 -0.60 4.97 10.13
CA GLU A 7 -0.11 5.38 11.44
C GLU A 7 0.21 4.17 12.32
N ARG A 8 -0.67 3.17 12.37
CA ARG A 8 -0.41 1.91 13.09
C ARG A 8 0.83 1.19 12.55
N ILE A 9 0.99 1.11 11.23
CA ILE A 9 2.16 0.49 10.60
C ILE A 9 3.46 1.20 11.00
N LEU A 10 3.46 2.54 10.92
CA LEU A 10 4.63 3.38 11.21
C LEU A 10 4.93 3.52 12.71
N ALA A 11 3.95 3.27 13.58
CA ALA A 11 4.17 3.25 15.03
C ALA A 11 4.91 1.98 15.50
N ARG A 12 5.01 0.92 14.67
CA ARG A 12 5.71 -0.31 15.04
C ARG A 12 7.21 -0.09 15.10
N ARG A 13 7.83 -0.38 16.25
CA ARG A 13 9.26 -0.13 16.49
C ARG A 13 10.20 -0.78 15.48
N ASP A 14 9.79 -1.90 14.88
CA ASP A 14 10.63 -2.74 14.02
C ASP A 14 10.12 -2.81 12.58
N HIS A 15 9.29 -1.87 12.13
CA HIS A 15 8.73 -1.87 10.77
C HIS A 15 9.82 -1.80 9.68
N GLY A 16 11.03 -1.32 9.98
CA GLY A 16 12.19 -1.35 9.06
C GLY A 16 12.06 -0.52 7.78
N LEU A 17 11.11 0.41 7.73
CA LEU A 17 10.84 1.28 6.57
C LEU A 17 11.77 2.49 6.63
N THR A 18 12.31 2.87 5.48
CA THR A 18 13.06 4.12 5.35
C THR A 18 12.12 5.33 5.43
N VAL A 19 12.68 6.53 5.55
CA VAL A 19 11.90 7.78 5.49
C VAL A 19 11.14 7.89 4.16
N ASP A 20 11.79 7.51 3.06
CA ASP A 20 11.18 7.52 1.73
C ASP A 20 10.04 6.50 1.62
N ASP A 21 10.21 5.31 2.17
CA ASP A 21 9.14 4.31 2.24
C ASP A 21 7.93 4.79 3.02
N ALA A 22 8.16 5.40 4.18
CA ALA A 22 7.08 5.95 4.99
C ALA A 22 6.35 7.08 4.26
N ALA A 23 7.08 7.93 3.52
CA ALA A 23 6.49 8.98 2.71
C ALA A 23 5.66 8.42 1.54
N VAL A 24 6.17 7.40 0.84
CA VAL A 24 5.44 6.70 -0.23
C VAL A 24 4.18 6.05 0.31
N LEU A 25 4.27 5.34 1.42
CA LEU A 25 3.14 4.65 2.05
C LEU A 25 2.01 5.64 2.40
N ARG A 26 2.36 6.80 2.97
CA ARG A 26 1.37 7.88 3.25
C ARG A 26 0.70 8.39 1.97
N ARG A 27 1.48 8.68 0.92
CA ARG A 27 0.93 9.18 -0.36
C ARG A 27 0.07 8.15 -1.07
N MET A 28 0.47 6.88 -1.03
CA MET A 28 -0.31 5.78 -1.58
C MET A 28 -1.60 5.57 -0.78
N ALA A 29 -1.58 5.73 0.55
CA ALA A 29 -2.81 5.65 1.34
C ALA A 29 -3.85 6.71 0.94
N ASP A 30 -3.42 7.96 0.69
CA ASP A 30 -4.29 9.02 0.17
C ASP A 30 -4.82 8.68 -1.24
N TYR A 31 -3.96 8.15 -2.11
CA TYR A 31 -4.35 7.72 -3.45
C TYR A 31 -5.38 6.58 -3.40
N LEU A 32 -5.16 5.58 -2.55
CA LEU A 32 -6.07 4.46 -2.34
C LEU A 32 -7.43 4.94 -1.82
N ASP A 33 -7.45 5.88 -0.87
CA ASP A 33 -8.70 6.45 -0.34
C ASP A 33 -9.52 7.14 -1.44
N ARG A 34 -8.87 7.85 -2.37
CA ARG A 34 -9.54 8.49 -3.53
C ARG A 34 -10.08 7.49 -4.55
N ASN A 35 -9.53 6.27 -4.58
CA ASN A 35 -9.95 5.18 -5.47
C ASN A 35 -10.84 4.15 -4.73
N SER A 36 -11.40 4.51 -3.57
CA SER A 36 -12.26 3.63 -2.76
C SER A 36 -11.60 2.31 -2.29
N LEU A 37 -10.26 2.25 -2.28
CA LEU A 37 -9.50 1.10 -1.79
C LEU A 37 -9.11 1.29 -0.32
N LYS A 38 -9.21 0.23 0.47
CA LYS A 38 -8.94 0.22 1.91
C LYS A 38 -7.79 -0.71 2.30
N ILE A 39 -6.87 -0.12 3.05
CA ILE A 39 -6.21 -0.61 4.26
C ILE A 39 -6.79 -1.81 5.03
N VAL A 40 -6.78 -3.07 4.57
CA VAL A 40 -7.46 -4.16 5.32
C VAL A 40 -6.55 -5.06 6.15
N TRP A 41 -5.31 -5.30 5.71
CA TRP A 41 -4.38 -6.17 6.42
C TRP A 41 -2.92 -5.86 6.02
N ASP A 42 -1.98 -6.25 6.88
CA ASP A 42 -0.55 -6.23 6.61
C ASP A 42 0.12 -7.45 7.25
N ASP A 43 1.16 -7.99 6.63
CA ASP A 43 1.81 -9.23 7.05
C ASP A 43 2.84 -9.06 8.18
N GLY A 44 3.16 -7.80 8.52
CA GLY A 44 4.19 -7.47 9.50
C GLY A 44 5.63 -7.75 9.06
N ALA A 45 5.87 -8.04 7.78
CA ALA A 45 7.22 -8.08 7.24
C ALA A 45 7.89 -6.69 7.34
N ARG A 46 9.22 -6.67 7.21
CA ARG A 46 10.01 -5.46 7.45
C ARG A 46 10.42 -4.77 6.16
N GLY A 47 10.48 -3.45 6.24
CA GLY A 47 10.99 -2.58 5.18
C GLY A 47 10.22 -2.74 3.88
N ALA A 48 10.95 -2.72 2.78
CA ALA A 48 10.38 -2.77 1.44
C ALA A 48 9.57 -4.05 1.15
N ALA A 49 9.81 -5.12 1.92
CA ALA A 49 9.09 -6.40 1.79
C ALA A 49 7.76 -6.44 2.56
N LEU A 50 7.45 -5.42 3.39
CA LEU A 50 6.15 -5.32 4.07
C LEU A 50 5.01 -5.42 3.06
N GLU A 51 4.22 -6.48 3.16
CA GLU A 51 3.06 -6.73 2.30
C GLU A 51 1.81 -6.10 2.93
N ILE A 52 1.07 -5.36 2.12
CA ILE A 52 -0.14 -4.66 2.52
C ILE A 52 -1.27 -5.09 1.59
N HIS A 53 -2.36 -5.55 2.18
CA HIS A 53 -3.56 -5.91 1.46
C HIS A 53 -4.49 -4.71 1.37
N VAL A 54 -4.86 -4.38 0.14
CA VAL A 54 -5.80 -3.30 -0.18
C VAL A 54 -7.02 -3.89 -0.85
N SER A 55 -8.20 -3.48 -0.43
CA SER A 55 -9.45 -4.06 -0.91
C SER A 55 -10.46 -2.98 -1.24
N ASP A 56 -11.20 -3.16 -2.32
CA ASP A 56 -12.54 -2.59 -2.47
C ASP A 56 -13.57 -3.67 -2.08
N ASP A 57 -14.86 -3.42 -2.23
CA ASP A 57 -15.91 -4.40 -1.89
C ASP A 57 -15.93 -5.63 -2.81
N ALA A 58 -15.29 -5.57 -3.98
CA ALA A 58 -15.29 -6.62 -4.99
C ALA A 58 -13.97 -7.41 -5.09
N VAL A 59 -12.82 -6.75 -4.91
CA VAL A 59 -11.47 -7.28 -5.18
C VAL A 59 -10.52 -6.91 -4.05
N ARG A 60 -9.57 -7.81 -3.76
CA ARG A 60 -8.45 -7.57 -2.85
C ARG A 60 -7.13 -7.78 -3.59
N TYR A 61 -6.20 -6.86 -3.39
CA TYR A 61 -4.85 -6.88 -3.94
C TYR A 61 -3.84 -6.96 -2.80
N ALA A 62 -2.68 -7.57 -3.07
CA ALA A 62 -1.56 -7.60 -2.14
C ALA A 62 -0.35 -6.90 -2.78
N LEU A 63 0.15 -5.87 -2.09
CA LEU A 63 1.24 -5.00 -2.55
C LEU A 63 2.29 -4.88 -1.47
N THR A 64 3.54 -5.14 -1.82
CA THR A 64 4.69 -4.78 -1.00
C THR A 64 4.93 -3.27 -1.03
N VAL A 65 5.61 -2.74 -0.03
CA VAL A 65 6.04 -1.33 -0.05
C VAL A 65 6.97 -1.04 -1.25
N ALA A 66 7.79 -2.00 -1.68
CA ALA A 66 8.59 -1.88 -2.90
C ALA A 66 7.72 -1.65 -4.15
N GLU A 67 6.66 -2.45 -4.31
CA GLU A 67 5.70 -2.30 -5.42
C GLU A 67 4.94 -0.97 -5.31
N MET A 68 4.50 -0.58 -4.11
CA MET A 68 3.88 0.73 -3.90
C MET A 68 4.79 1.89 -4.30
N ARG A 69 6.10 1.78 -4.06
CA ARG A 69 7.09 2.76 -4.50
C ARG A 69 7.18 2.85 -6.02
N GLN A 70 7.19 1.71 -6.71
CA GLN A 70 7.20 1.67 -8.17
C GLN A 70 5.91 2.26 -8.76
N LEU A 71 4.75 1.90 -8.21
CA LEU A 71 3.46 2.48 -8.61
C LEU A 71 3.44 3.99 -8.40
N TRP A 72 3.94 4.47 -7.26
CA TRP A 72 4.03 5.90 -6.98
C TRP A 72 4.95 6.64 -7.96
N GLN A 73 6.07 6.03 -8.37
CA GLN A 73 6.95 6.59 -9.40
C GLN A 73 6.22 6.71 -10.75
N GLY A 74 5.50 5.68 -11.17
CA GLY A 74 4.67 5.70 -12.38
C GLY A 74 3.59 6.78 -12.34
N LEU A 75 2.88 6.90 -11.21
CA LEU A 75 1.88 7.96 -11.00
C LEU A 75 2.49 9.36 -11.12
N ARG A 76 3.70 9.57 -10.56
CA ARG A 76 4.42 10.84 -10.67
C ARG A 76 4.86 11.17 -12.10
N SER A 77 5.09 10.17 -12.94
CA SER A 77 5.38 10.36 -14.37
C SER A 77 4.12 10.45 -15.25
N GLY A 78 2.93 10.46 -14.66
CA GLY A 78 1.65 10.55 -15.38
C GLY A 78 1.13 9.21 -15.89
N SER A 79 1.70 8.09 -15.47
CA SER A 79 1.22 6.74 -15.80
C SER A 79 0.15 6.31 -14.81
N ALA A 80 -1.01 5.88 -15.32
CA ALA A 80 -2.06 5.33 -14.47
C ALA A 80 -1.65 3.96 -13.89
N VAL A 81 -2.22 3.60 -12.73
CA VAL A 81 -2.04 2.26 -12.15
C VAL A 81 -2.90 1.27 -12.93
N ASP A 82 -2.28 0.25 -13.51
CA ASP A 82 -2.98 -0.89 -14.08
C ASP A 82 -3.31 -1.90 -12.98
N TRP A 83 -4.51 -1.76 -12.41
CA TRP A 83 -5.03 -2.65 -11.37
C TRP A 83 -5.23 -4.10 -11.84
N SER A 84 -5.37 -4.33 -13.16
CA SER A 84 -5.60 -5.67 -13.70
C SER A 84 -4.33 -6.54 -13.66
N ALA A 85 -3.16 -5.90 -13.71
CA ALA A 85 -1.85 -6.54 -13.65
C ALA A 85 -1.38 -6.84 -12.22
N LEU A 86 -2.03 -6.27 -11.20
CA LEU A 86 -1.63 -6.46 -9.80
C LEU A 86 -2.08 -7.82 -9.26
N ARG A 87 -1.30 -8.37 -8.33
CA ARG A 87 -1.61 -9.65 -7.68
C ARG A 87 -2.89 -9.54 -6.85
N ARG A 88 -3.92 -10.27 -7.29
CA ARG A 88 -5.18 -10.46 -6.57
C ARG A 88 -5.06 -11.56 -5.53
N VAL A 89 -5.72 -11.40 -4.39
CA VAL A 89 -5.76 -12.38 -3.31
C VAL A 89 -7.20 -12.65 -2.84
N PRO A 90 -7.51 -13.84 -2.30
CA PRO A 90 -8.85 -14.15 -1.80
C PRO A 90 -9.29 -13.22 -0.66
N ARG A 91 -10.60 -12.96 -0.56
CA ARG A 91 -11.22 -12.36 0.64
C ARG A 91 -11.37 -13.48 1.67
N GLN A 92 -10.47 -13.55 2.65
CA GLN A 92 -10.69 -14.33 3.87
C GLN A 92 -11.74 -13.66 4.74
#